data_AF-A0A2E5KT33-F1
#
_entry.id   AF-A0A2E5KT33-F1
#
_cell.length_a   1.000
_cell.length_b   1.000
_cell.length_c   1.000
_cell.angle_alpha   90.00
_cell.angle_beta   90.00
_cell.angle_gamma   90.00
#
_symmetry.space_group_name_H-M   'P 1'
#
loop_
_entity.id
_entity.type
_entity.pdbx_description
1 polymer ?
#
loop_
_entity_poly.entity_id
_entity_poly.type
_entity_poly.pdbx_seq_one_letter_code
_entity_poly.pdbx_strand_id
1 'polypeptide(L)'
;MDDWDAHKSELEALNCKVVVAGSVDSAWHAQEIADGVSFPIAQGVGQEQGESVGAFWEQDRKFIQPAEFILAKDGTVRGSSYSAGPLGRLDAADAIKLITFWESKK
;
A
#
# COMPACT_ATOMS: atom_id res chain seq x y z
N MET A 1 -2.93 -0.40 -9.35
CA MET A 1 -1.52 -0.18 -8.98
C MET A 1 -0.91 0.88 -9.88
N ASP A 2 -1.34 0.90 -11.15
CA ASP A 2 -1.02 1.88 -12.19
C ASP A 2 -1.13 3.35 -11.73
N ASP A 3 -2.10 3.66 -10.86
CA ASP A 3 -2.25 5.00 -10.26
C ASP A 3 -0.99 5.47 -9.50
N TRP A 4 -0.37 4.58 -8.73
CA TRP A 4 0.85 4.90 -7.98
C TRP A 4 2.06 5.10 -8.90
N ASP A 5 2.13 4.37 -10.01
CA ASP A 5 3.18 4.57 -11.02
C ASP A 5 2.97 5.85 -11.82
N ALA A 6 1.72 6.20 -12.14
CA ALA A 6 1.38 7.45 -12.83
C ALA A 6 1.83 8.69 -12.03
N HIS A 7 1.82 8.59 -10.69
CA HIS A 7 2.22 9.66 -9.77
C HIS A 7 3.63 9.50 -9.20
N LYS A 8 4.45 8.58 -9.74
CA LYS A 8 5.80 8.29 -9.23
C LYS A 8 6.68 9.53 -9.12
N SER A 9 6.74 10.35 -10.17
CA SER A 9 7.61 11.53 -10.19
C SER A 9 7.23 12.56 -9.12
N GLU A 10 5.94 12.67 -8.77
CA GLU A 10 5.48 13.55 -7.68
C GLU A 10 5.87 12.99 -6.31
N LEU A 11 5.75 11.68 -6.12
CA LEU A 11 6.20 11.00 -4.90
C LEU A 11 7.72 11.13 -4.73
N GLU A 12 8.48 10.96 -5.80
CA GLU A 12 9.94 11.16 -5.80
C GLU A 12 10.33 12.60 -5.43
N ALA A 13 9.62 13.60 -5.95
CA ALA A 13 9.84 15.01 -5.60
C ALA A 13 9.60 15.29 -4.10
N LEU A 14 8.70 14.53 -3.46
CA LEU A 14 8.45 14.57 -2.02
C LEU A 14 9.44 13.73 -1.20
N ASN A 15 10.45 13.11 -1.83
CA ASN A 15 11.35 12.13 -1.23
C ASN A 15 10.62 10.91 -0.63
N CYS A 16 9.46 10.55 -1.19
CA CYS A 16 8.73 9.34 -0.86
C CYS A 16 9.24 8.20 -1.75
N LYS A 17 9.40 7.01 -1.17
CA LYS A 17 9.61 5.78 -1.93
C LYS A 17 8.26 5.09 -2.08
N VAL A 18 7.90 4.69 -3.30
CA VAL A 18 6.63 4.01 -3.56
C VAL A 18 6.64 2.60 -2.95
N VAL A 19 5.69 2.42 -2.01
CA VAL A 19 4.89 1.25 -1.63
C VAL A 19 5.49 -0.16 -1.80
N VAL A 20 5.54 -0.90 -0.69
CA VAL A 20 5.49 -2.36 -0.72
C VAL A 20 4.02 -2.75 -0.79
N ALA A 21 3.56 -3.26 -1.92
CA ALA A 21 2.23 -3.86 -2.01
C ALA A 21 2.35 -5.35 -1.72
N GLY A 22 1.38 -5.92 -1.00
CA GLY A 22 1.43 -7.31 -0.59
C GLY A 22 0.10 -8.01 -0.80
N SER A 23 0.14 -9.28 -1.19
CA SER A 23 -1.05 -10.12 -1.31
C SER A 23 -0.78 -11.54 -0.83
N VAL A 24 -1.85 -12.34 -0.72
CA VAL A 24 -1.75 -13.79 -0.46
C VAL A 24 -1.25 -14.59 -1.66
N ASP A 25 -0.96 -13.93 -2.78
CA ASP A 25 -0.64 -14.60 -4.03
C ASP A 25 0.67 -15.39 -3.95
N SER A 26 0.70 -16.48 -4.72
CA SER A 26 1.91 -17.28 -4.94
C SER A 26 2.95 -16.52 -5.76
N ALA A 27 4.22 -16.95 -5.65
CA ALA A 27 5.37 -16.33 -6.33
C ALA A 27 5.15 -16.03 -7.82
N TRP A 28 4.51 -16.93 -8.57
CA TRP A 28 4.26 -16.73 -9.99
C TRP A 28 3.32 -15.56 -10.26
N HIS A 29 2.17 -15.53 -9.60
CA HIS A 29 1.17 -14.48 -9.83
C HIS A 29 1.62 -13.12 -9.28
N ALA A 30 2.34 -13.13 -8.15
CA ALA A 30 2.97 -11.92 -7.63
C ALA A 30 4.02 -11.36 -8.60
N GLN A 31 4.77 -12.21 -9.31
CA GLN A 31 5.76 -11.78 -10.31
C GLN A 31 5.09 -11.13 -11.53
N GLU A 32 4.00 -11.69 -12.03
CA GLU A 32 3.24 -11.09 -13.15
C GLU A 32 2.81 -9.65 -12.84
N ILE A 33 2.36 -9.39 -11.61
CA ILE A 33 1.99 -8.05 -11.15
C ILE A 33 3.23 -7.18 -10.95
N ALA A 34 4.29 -7.73 -10.35
CA ALA A 34 5.55 -7.02 -10.11
C ALA A 34 6.20 -6.52 -11.42
N ASP A 35 6.12 -7.30 -12.50
CA ASP A 35 6.65 -6.93 -13.81
C ASP A 35 5.91 -5.72 -14.44
N GLY A 36 4.67 -5.47 -13.99
CA GLY A 36 3.83 -4.37 -14.46
C GLY A 36 3.97 -3.06 -13.68
N VAL A 37 4.71 -3.06 -12.56
CA VAL A 37 4.82 -1.90 -11.68
C VAL A 37 6.27 -1.52 -11.40
N SER A 38 6.51 -0.28 -10.97
CA SER A 38 7.87 0.19 -10.73
C SER A 38 8.36 0.07 -9.27
N PHE A 39 7.61 -0.66 -8.44
CA PHE A 39 7.84 -0.82 -7.00
C PHE A 39 7.71 -2.29 -6.57
N PRO A 40 8.32 -2.70 -5.44
CA PRO A 40 8.34 -4.10 -5.03
C PRO A 40 6.97 -4.62 -4.59
N ILE A 41 6.66 -5.85 -4.97
CA ILE A 41 5.49 -6.61 -4.51
C ILE A 41 5.95 -7.70 -3.52
N ALA A 42 5.43 -7.67 -2.31
CA ALA A 42 5.53 -8.75 -1.34
C ALA A 42 4.53 -9.86 -1.68
N GLN A 43 4.99 -11.11 -1.58
CA GLN A 43 4.18 -12.31 -1.79
C GLN A 43 3.91 -13.01 -0.46
N GLY A 44 2.88 -13.87 -0.44
CA GLY A 44 2.60 -14.73 0.72
C GLY A 44 2.24 -13.97 1.99
N VAL A 45 1.63 -12.78 1.86
CA VAL A 45 1.13 -11.99 3.00
C VAL A 45 -0.13 -12.67 3.54
N GLY A 46 0.07 -13.62 4.42
CA GLY A 46 -0.96 -14.47 5.00
C GLY A 46 -1.67 -13.85 6.20
N GLN A 47 -2.51 -14.66 6.85
CA GLN A 47 -3.35 -14.22 7.95
C GLN A 47 -2.55 -13.66 9.13
N GLU A 48 -1.43 -14.30 9.48
CA GLU A 48 -0.54 -13.83 10.56
C GLU A 48 -0.01 -12.42 10.27
N GLN A 49 0.42 -12.15 9.03
CA GLN A 49 0.89 -10.82 8.65
C GLN A 49 -0.28 -9.81 8.67
N GLY A 50 -1.45 -10.20 8.18
CA GLY A 50 -2.65 -9.36 8.24
C GLY A 50 -3.05 -8.99 9.68
N GLU A 51 -3.06 -9.97 10.58
CA GLU A 51 -3.35 -9.78 12.01
C GLU A 51 -2.32 -8.87 12.67
N SER A 52 -1.03 -8.99 12.31
CA SER A 52 0.04 -8.15 12.86
C SER A 52 -0.13 -6.66 12.57
N VAL A 53 -0.85 -6.32 11.49
CA VAL A 53 -1.15 -4.93 11.08
C VAL A 53 -2.62 -4.57 11.27
N GLY A 54 -3.44 -5.45 11.87
CA GLY A 54 -4.87 -5.21 12.10
C GLY A 54 -5.72 -5.20 10.82
N ALA A 55 -5.23 -5.78 9.73
CA ALA A 55 -6.00 -5.91 8.49
C ALA A 55 -7.18 -6.87 8.68
N PHE A 56 -8.30 -6.58 8.01
CA PHE A 56 -9.42 -7.52 8.01
C PHE A 56 -9.07 -8.75 7.18
N TRP A 57 -9.38 -9.93 7.71
CA TRP A 57 -9.17 -11.19 7.01
C TRP A 57 -10.50 -11.70 6.45
N GLU A 58 -10.53 -12.01 5.15
CA GLU A 58 -11.66 -12.67 4.52
C GLU A 58 -11.54 -14.18 4.74
N GLN A 59 -12.47 -14.75 5.52
CA GLN A 59 -12.40 -16.13 6.00
C GLN A 59 -12.69 -17.16 4.91
N ASP A 60 -13.63 -16.87 4.00
CA ASP A 60 -14.14 -17.86 3.05
C ASP A 60 -13.15 -18.13 1.92
N ARG A 61 -12.58 -17.06 1.36
CA ARG A 61 -11.62 -17.09 0.24
C ARG A 61 -10.17 -16.89 0.72
N LYS A 62 -9.96 -16.70 2.03
CA LYS A 62 -8.64 -16.69 2.69
C LYS A 62 -7.68 -15.66 2.14
N PHE A 63 -8.11 -14.39 2.12
CA PHE A 63 -7.25 -13.29 1.70
C PHE A 63 -7.32 -12.08 2.64
N ILE A 64 -6.22 -11.34 2.67
CA ILE A 64 -6.10 -10.07 3.39
C ILE A 64 -6.89 -8.98 2.66
N GLN A 65 -7.78 -8.28 3.37
CA GLN A 65 -8.45 -7.09 2.86
C GLN A 65 -7.48 -5.89 2.87
N PRO A 66 -7.73 -4.84 2.06
CA PRO A 66 -6.78 -3.74 1.96
C PRO A 66 -6.54 -3.05 3.31
N ALA A 67 -5.26 -2.96 3.66
CA ALA A 67 -4.72 -2.18 4.77
C ALA A 67 -3.57 -1.34 4.23
N GLU A 68 -3.71 -0.03 4.28
CA GLU A 68 -2.84 0.93 3.59
C GLU A 68 -2.24 1.88 4.62
N PHE A 69 -0.93 2.13 4.54
CA PHE A 69 -0.20 2.91 5.53
C PHE A 69 0.68 3.96 4.85
N ILE A 70 0.71 5.17 5.43
CA ILE A 70 1.72 6.18 5.10
C ILE A 70 2.70 6.25 6.26
N LEU A 71 3.96 5.93 5.98
CA LEU A 71 5.04 5.90 6.97
C LEU A 71 5.92 7.13 6.85
N ALA A 72 6.34 7.69 7.98
CA ALA A 72 7.43 8.64 8.04
C ALA A 72 8.79 7.92 7.89
N LYS A 73 9.87 8.68 7.65
CA LYS A 73 11.23 8.13 7.45
C LYS A 73 11.77 7.34 8.64
N ASP A 74 11.26 7.59 9.85
CA ASP A 74 11.60 6.91 11.09
C ASP A 74 10.77 5.63 11.33
N GLY A 75 9.87 5.28 10.40
CA GLY A 75 8.97 4.15 10.52
C GLY A 75 7.66 4.45 11.26
N THR A 76 7.45 5.69 11.72
CA THR A 76 6.20 6.08 12.39
C THR A 76 5.03 6.07 11.40
N VAL A 77 3.92 5.42 11.75
CA VAL A 77 2.67 5.48 10.98
C VAL A 77 2.06 6.88 11.10
N ARG A 78 1.91 7.58 9.97
CA ARG A 78 1.33 8.93 9.89
C ARG A 78 -0.13 8.94 9.45
N GLY A 79 -0.52 7.91 8.70
CA GLY A 79 -1.90 7.68 8.29
C GLY A 79 -2.14 6.21 7.97
N SER A 80 -3.38 5.77 8.12
CA SER A 80 -3.81 4.41 7.80
C SER A 80 -5.22 4.40 7.23
N SER A 81 -5.47 3.52 6.27
CA SER A 81 -6.81 3.21 5.74
C SER A 81 -7.04 1.71 5.78
N TYR A 82 -8.25 1.31 6.13
CA TYR A 82 -8.69 -0.08 6.13
C TYR A 82 -10.02 -0.15 5.38
N SER A 83 -10.12 -1.07 4.44
CA SER A 83 -11.34 -1.27 3.66
C SER A 83 -11.69 -2.75 3.54
N ALA A 84 -12.92 -3.03 3.11
CA ALA A 84 -13.38 -4.39 2.87
C ALA A 84 -14.25 -4.44 1.61
N GLY A 85 -14.12 -5.53 0.86
CA GLY A 85 -14.96 -5.77 -0.32
C GLY A 85 -14.81 -4.66 -1.37
N PRO A 86 -15.91 -4.06 -1.86
CA PRO A 86 -15.87 -3.07 -2.93
C PRO A 86 -15.58 -1.63 -2.44
N LEU A 87 -15.26 -1.43 -1.17
CA LEU A 87 -14.95 -0.11 -0.65
C LEU A 87 -13.68 0.48 -1.29
N GLY A 88 -13.69 1.80 -1.43
CA GLY A 88 -12.58 2.56 -2.01
C GLY A 88 -11.29 2.39 -1.22
N ARG A 89 -10.18 2.53 -1.94
CA ARG A 89 -8.81 2.47 -1.43
C ARG A 89 -8.21 3.87 -1.42
N LEU A 90 -7.08 4.02 -0.75
CA LEU A 90 -6.28 5.23 -0.86
C LEU A 90 -5.71 5.34 -2.29
N ASP A 91 -6.03 6.43 -2.97
CA ASP A 91 -5.39 6.77 -4.24
C ASP A 91 -4.12 7.59 -4.02
N ALA A 92 -3.23 7.58 -5.02
CA ALA A 92 -1.94 8.23 -4.94
C ALA A 92 -2.07 9.76 -4.81
N ALA A 93 -3.06 10.36 -5.48
CA ALA A 93 -3.28 11.79 -5.46
C ALA A 93 -3.67 12.29 -4.06
N ASP A 94 -4.52 11.57 -3.35
CA ASP A 94 -4.94 11.90 -1.99
C ASP A 94 -3.81 11.66 -0.98
N ALA A 95 -3.01 10.61 -1.17
CA ALA A 95 -1.79 10.40 -0.39
C ALA A 95 -0.79 11.55 -0.57
N ILE A 96 -0.55 11.99 -1.81
CA ILE A 96 0.35 13.13 -2.13
C ILE A 96 -0.14 14.42 -1.48
N LYS A 97 -1.44 14.73 -1.60
CA LYS A 97 -2.05 15.90 -0.94
C LYS A 97 -1.82 15.86 0.56
N LEU A 98 -2.06 14.71 1.19
CA LEU A 98 -1.92 14.55 2.64
C LEU A 98 -0.46 14.67 3.10
N ILE A 99 0.47 14.05 2.38
CA ILE A 99 1.91 14.16 2.65
C ILE A 99 2.37 15.61 2.51
N THR A 100 1.99 16.28 1.41
CA THR A 100 2.33 17.69 1.16
C THR A 100 1.81 18.59 2.28
N PHE A 101 0.57 18.37 2.72
CA PHE A 101 0.00 19.07 3.86
C PHE A 101 0.82 18.87 5.13
N TRP A 102 1.18 17.63 5.47
CA TRP A 102 2.03 17.37 6.65
C TRP A 102 3.40 18.01 6.57
N GLU A 103 4.05 17.99 5.40
CA GLU A 103 5.36 18.62 5.20
C GLU A 103 5.27 20.14 5.34
N SER A 104 4.16 20.77 4.92
CA SER A 104 3.95 22.23 5.10
C SER A 104 3.76 22.69 6.55
N LYS A 105 3.55 21.76 7.49
CA LYS A 105 3.35 22.03 8.91
C LYS A 105 4.60 21.83 9.75
N LYS A 106 5.72 21.44 9.13
CA LYS A 106 7.04 21.38 9.77
C LYS A 106 7.69 22.76 9.78
#